data_AF-A0A3L9Y8U2-F1
#
_entry.id   AF-A0A3L9Y8U2-F1
#
_cell.length_a   1.000
_cell.length_b   1.000
_cell.length_c   1.000
_cell.angle_alpha   90.00
_cell.angle_beta   90.00
_cell.angle_gamma   90.00
#
_symmetry.space_group_name_H-M   'P 1'
#
loop_
_entity.id
_entity.type
_entity.pdbx_description
1 polymer ?
#
loop_
_entity_poly.entity_id
_entity_poly.type
_entity_poly.pdbx_seq_one_letter_code
_entity_poly.pdbx_strand_id
1 'polypeptide(L)'
;MKYISLLFVLNIILFGSCNEVNPKGEKEVREFLHEWNSKHTPIKAEDLKQDYMDVVTYFGAEMTKEQIQLDKIGLFQKYPDLKQSLDDSSITIEKEDGNYLITFTKQITYNEVTEAYPSFLSVIYKNGEFRILREGVTAANTSKNTDLAPTKAILEAIYKANPRLYGDFNGDGSAEYAIVKSPILVTASTTPKGNVGEVKCKDGCTSIIKFSDPAIPSISISDAYKSNLVNLGDLNNDTSDEIGFWNLKDGTESLYVYNAVNGKLLASPITINIKVHKNLKLIDVIKKVGPKKIRITESVLEEDGNWKLKSRVILLD
;
A
#
# COMPACT_ATOMS: atom_id res chain seq x y z
N MET A 1 -37.92 35.88 41.34
CA MET A 1 -36.47 35.67 41.54
C MET A 1 -36.10 34.18 41.58
N LYS A 2 -36.30 33.43 40.48
CA LYS A 2 -35.87 32.01 40.37
C LYS A 2 -35.25 31.64 39.01
N TYR A 3 -35.29 32.53 38.03
CA TYR A 3 -34.77 32.26 36.67
C TYR A 3 -33.44 32.97 36.37
N ILE A 4 -32.96 33.87 37.23
CA ILE A 4 -31.70 34.60 37.03
C ILE A 4 -30.49 33.72 37.44
N SER A 5 -30.68 32.76 38.34
CA SER A 5 -29.58 31.88 38.80
C SER A 5 -29.23 30.76 37.81
N LEU A 6 -30.13 30.41 36.88
CA LEU A 6 -29.88 29.31 35.93
C LEU A 6 -29.10 29.76 34.68
N LEU A 7 -29.22 31.04 34.32
CA LEU A 7 -28.50 31.64 33.17
C LEU A 7 -27.03 31.93 33.46
N PHE A 8 -26.63 32.00 34.74
CA PHE A 8 -25.24 32.20 35.14
C PHE A 8 -24.42 30.90 35.14
N VAL A 9 -25.06 29.75 35.39
CA VAL A 9 -24.37 28.43 35.36
C VAL A 9 -24.13 27.97 33.92
N LEU A 10 -25.01 28.34 32.97
CA LEU A 10 -24.84 27.99 31.56
C LEU A 10 -23.76 28.81 30.84
N ASN A 11 -23.42 30.00 31.35
CA ASN A 11 -22.34 30.82 30.79
C ASN A 11 -20.94 30.41 31.27
N ILE A 12 -20.81 29.71 32.40
CA ILE A 12 -19.49 29.28 32.90
C ILE A 12 -19.00 28.00 32.20
N ILE A 13 -19.91 27.20 31.62
CA ILE A 13 -19.56 25.94 30.93
C ILE A 13 -19.15 26.18 29.47
N LEU A 14 -19.53 27.31 28.86
CA LEU A 14 -19.21 27.60 27.44
C LEU A 14 -17.88 28.32 27.21
N PHE A 15 -17.16 28.74 28.27
CA PHE A 15 -15.83 29.36 28.17
C PHE A 15 -14.69 28.48 28.71
N GLY A 16 -14.97 27.25 29.14
CA GLY A 16 -14.00 26.34 29.77
C GLY A 16 -13.45 25.22 28.89
N SER A 17 -13.72 25.20 27.58
CA SER A 17 -13.27 24.10 26.70
C SER A 17 -12.73 24.58 25.36
N CYS A 18 -11.99 25.68 25.36
CA CYS A 18 -10.81 25.73 24.52
C CYS A 18 -9.73 24.98 25.30
N ASN A 19 -9.61 23.66 25.09
CA ASN A 19 -8.30 23.05 25.23
C ASN A 19 -7.42 23.74 24.17
N GLU A 20 -6.82 24.87 24.52
CA GLU A 20 -5.61 25.32 23.86
C GLU A 20 -4.63 24.18 24.07
N VAL A 21 -4.53 23.31 23.06
CA VAL A 21 -3.40 22.40 22.91
C VAL A 21 -2.19 23.32 22.93
N ASN A 22 -1.47 23.29 24.06
CA ASN A 22 -0.27 24.07 24.28
C ASN A 22 0.53 24.07 22.97
N PRO A 23 0.83 25.22 22.35
CA PRO A 23 1.38 25.24 21.01
C PRO A 23 2.71 24.47 21.05
N LYS A 24 2.73 23.28 20.44
CA LYS A 24 3.95 22.47 20.36
C LYS A 24 5.03 23.34 19.73
N GLY A 25 6.17 23.45 20.38
CA GLY A 25 7.27 24.34 20.02
C GLY A 25 8.44 23.59 19.38
N GLU A 26 9.59 24.27 19.29
CA GLU A 26 10.80 23.72 18.66
C GLU A 26 11.30 22.44 19.34
N LYS A 27 11.06 22.29 20.65
CA LYS A 27 11.43 21.09 21.40
C LYS A 27 10.69 19.86 20.88
N GLU A 28 9.37 19.94 20.76
CA GLU A 28 8.53 18.84 20.29
C GLU A 28 8.78 18.54 18.81
N VAL A 29 9.10 19.57 18.00
CA VAL A 29 9.52 19.40 16.60
C VAL A 29 10.85 18.64 16.51
N ARG A 30 11.80 18.94 17.40
CA ARG A 30 13.08 18.22 17.49
C ARG A 30 12.87 16.77 17.91
N GLU A 31 12.02 16.52 18.91
CA GLU A 31 11.65 15.16 19.34
C GLU A 31 11.04 14.36 18.18
N PHE A 32 10.13 14.97 17.41
CA PHE A 32 9.57 14.37 16.20
C PHE A 32 10.65 13.99 15.18
N LEU A 33 11.61 14.89 14.90
CA LEU A 33 12.71 14.61 13.97
C LEU A 33 13.54 13.39 14.42
N HIS A 34 13.85 13.28 15.71
CA HIS A 34 14.59 12.13 16.23
C HIS A 34 13.79 10.84 16.16
N GLU A 35 12.49 10.89 16.47
CA GLU A 35 11.61 9.73 16.37
C GLU A 35 11.53 9.23 14.93
N TRP A 36 11.24 10.12 13.97
CA TRP A 36 11.24 9.84 12.54
C TRP A 36 12.58 9.25 12.07
N ASN A 37 13.71 9.80 12.51
CA ASN A 37 15.02 9.27 12.18
C ASN A 37 15.23 7.85 12.75
N SER A 38 14.74 7.57 13.97
CA SER A 38 14.88 6.25 14.59
C SER A 38 14.13 5.12 13.85
N LYS A 39 13.14 5.49 13.04
CA LYS A 39 12.36 4.56 12.20
C LYS A 39 13.08 4.21 10.89
N HIS A 40 14.20 4.85 10.56
CA HIS A 40 15.01 4.56 9.37
C HIS A 40 15.86 3.29 9.56
N THR A 41 15.17 2.16 9.68
CA THR A 41 15.73 0.81 9.75
C THR A 41 14.91 -0.14 8.88
N PRO A 42 15.48 -1.27 8.41
CA PRO A 42 14.73 -2.23 7.61
C PRO A 42 13.44 -2.73 8.28
N ILE A 43 13.42 -2.80 9.63
CA ILE A 43 12.29 -3.32 10.41
C ILE A 43 11.19 -2.26 10.55
N LYS A 44 11.56 -0.98 10.76
CA LYS A 44 10.62 0.11 11.05
C LYS A 44 10.27 0.97 9.83
N ALA A 45 10.82 0.66 8.65
CA ALA A 45 10.56 1.41 7.43
C ALA A 45 9.06 1.43 7.05
N GLU A 46 8.30 0.40 7.45
CA GLU A 46 6.85 0.38 7.26
C GLU A 46 6.13 1.41 8.15
N ASP A 47 6.64 1.72 9.33
CA ASP A 47 6.03 2.67 10.28
C ASP A 47 6.18 4.12 9.81
N LEU A 48 7.17 4.41 8.96
CA LEU A 48 7.47 5.76 8.48
C LEU A 48 6.27 6.45 7.83
N LYS A 49 5.34 5.72 7.18
CA LYS A 49 4.16 6.31 6.54
C LYS A 49 3.29 7.13 7.49
N GLN A 50 3.31 6.81 8.79
CA GLN A 50 2.51 7.49 9.81
C GLN A 50 3.01 8.93 10.05
N ASP A 51 4.28 9.20 9.77
CA ASP A 51 4.89 10.51 9.96
C ASP A 51 4.60 11.47 8.80
N TYR A 52 4.00 11.01 7.70
CA TYR A 52 3.74 11.80 6.49
C TYR A 52 2.27 12.20 6.36
N MET A 53 2.03 13.35 5.72
CA MET A 53 0.70 13.71 5.20
C MET A 53 0.29 12.77 4.06
N ASP A 54 -1.01 12.74 3.73
CA ASP A 54 -1.51 11.87 2.65
C ASP A 54 -0.84 12.13 1.30
N VAL A 55 -0.47 13.38 1.04
CA VAL A 55 0.35 13.82 -0.10
C VAL A 55 1.45 14.75 0.41
N VAL A 56 2.67 14.56 -0.09
CA VAL A 56 3.91 15.22 0.37
C VAL A 56 4.75 15.60 -0.84
N THR A 57 5.37 16.78 -0.79
CA THR A 57 6.45 17.12 -1.71
C THR A 57 7.72 16.37 -1.29
N TYR A 58 7.96 15.21 -1.89
CA TYR A 58 9.09 14.32 -1.60
C TYR A 58 10.15 14.44 -2.70
N PHE A 59 11.31 14.99 -2.35
CA PHE A 59 12.44 15.27 -3.26
C PHE A 59 12.04 16.04 -4.53
N GLY A 60 11.10 16.97 -4.40
CA GLY A 60 10.62 17.82 -5.50
C GLY A 60 9.50 17.22 -6.33
N ALA A 61 8.98 16.03 -5.98
CA ALA A 61 7.80 15.42 -6.60
C ALA A 61 6.68 15.23 -5.58
N GLU A 62 5.43 15.38 -6.01
CA GLU A 62 4.27 15.08 -5.16
C GLU A 62 4.07 13.56 -5.08
N MET A 63 4.06 13.02 -3.86
CA MET A 63 3.92 11.59 -3.59
C MET A 63 2.95 11.33 -2.45
N THR A 64 2.23 10.21 -2.51
CA THR A 64 1.42 9.76 -1.36
C THR A 64 2.30 9.13 -0.28
N LYS A 65 1.85 9.13 0.98
CA LYS A 65 2.59 8.47 2.07
C LYS A 65 2.87 6.99 1.81
N GLU A 66 2.01 6.29 1.09
CA GLU A 66 2.21 4.89 0.68
C GLU A 66 3.34 4.76 -0.34
N GLN A 67 3.44 5.71 -1.26
CA GLN A 67 4.50 5.78 -2.26
C GLN A 67 5.86 6.04 -1.61
N ILE A 68 5.89 6.94 -0.62
CA ILE A 68 7.11 7.25 0.16
C ILE A 68 7.55 6.03 0.99
N GLN A 69 6.60 5.35 1.64
CA GLN A 69 6.89 4.12 2.40
C GLN A 69 7.55 3.05 1.51
N LEU A 70 7.02 2.86 0.29
CA LEU A 70 7.58 1.92 -0.68
C LEU A 70 9.00 2.28 -1.11
N ASP A 71 9.26 3.57 -1.35
CA ASP A 71 10.62 4.06 -1.64
C ASP A 71 11.59 3.76 -0.49
N LYS A 72 11.22 4.07 0.75
CA LYS A 72 12.04 3.80 1.94
C LYS A 72 12.33 2.30 2.09
N ILE A 73 11.33 1.44 1.91
CA ILE A 73 11.52 -0.03 1.93
C ILE A 73 12.48 -0.46 0.81
N GLY A 74 12.28 0.05 -0.41
CA GLY A 74 13.15 -0.25 -1.56
C GLY A 74 14.60 0.16 -1.32
N LEU A 75 14.83 1.28 -0.64
CA LEU A 75 16.16 1.75 -0.25
C LEU A 75 16.87 0.74 0.68
N PHE A 76 16.20 0.25 1.72
CA PHE A 76 16.77 -0.76 2.63
C PHE A 76 16.93 -2.14 1.97
N GLN A 77 16.13 -2.47 0.96
CA GLN A 77 16.34 -3.69 0.17
C GLN A 77 17.56 -3.58 -0.73
N LYS A 78 17.79 -2.40 -1.32
CA LYS A 78 18.94 -2.11 -2.18
C LYS A 78 20.25 -2.02 -1.39
N TYR A 79 20.19 -1.47 -0.17
CA TYR A 79 21.33 -1.30 0.73
C TYR A 79 20.99 -1.86 2.13
N PRO A 80 21.08 -3.19 2.34
CA PRO A 80 20.69 -3.84 3.60
C PRO A 80 21.51 -3.41 4.82
N ASP A 81 22.73 -2.90 4.60
CA ASP A 81 23.65 -2.40 5.63
C ASP A 81 23.51 -0.89 5.88
N LEU A 82 22.59 -0.21 5.19
CA LEU A 82 22.40 1.22 5.30
C LEU A 82 22.03 1.64 6.73
N LYS A 83 22.76 2.61 7.25
CA LYS A 83 22.50 3.27 8.53
C LYS A 83 22.34 4.77 8.31
N GLN A 84 21.40 5.37 9.04
CA GLN A 84 21.18 6.81 9.06
C GLN A 84 21.32 7.35 10.48
N SER A 85 21.99 8.49 10.62
CA SER A 85 22.01 9.29 11.85
C SER A 85 21.86 10.78 11.53
N LEU A 86 21.59 11.56 12.58
CA LEU A 86 21.49 13.02 12.51
C LEU A 86 22.75 13.63 13.14
N ASP A 87 23.23 14.72 12.55
CA ASP A 87 24.14 15.64 13.24
C ASP A 87 23.32 16.69 13.99
N ASP A 88 23.16 16.49 15.31
CA ASP A 88 22.32 17.34 16.16
C ASP A 88 22.75 18.82 16.17
N SER A 89 24.04 19.07 15.95
CA SER A 89 24.59 20.43 15.91
C SER A 89 24.15 21.21 14.67
N SER A 90 23.71 20.50 13.62
CA SER A 90 23.26 21.08 12.35
C SER A 90 21.76 21.36 12.30
N ILE A 91 20.99 20.91 13.31
CA ILE A 91 19.53 21.03 13.31
C ILE A 91 19.12 22.49 13.60
N THR A 92 18.50 23.12 12.62
CA THR A 92 17.83 24.42 12.74
C THR A 92 16.33 24.24 12.51
N ILE A 93 15.51 24.99 13.27
CA ILE A 93 14.05 24.94 13.20
C ILE A 93 13.54 26.37 13.04
N GLU A 94 12.80 26.61 11.97
CA GLU A 94 12.18 27.89 11.66
C GLU A 94 10.66 27.72 11.57
N LYS A 95 9.90 28.69 12.06
CA LYS A 95 8.44 28.67 12.01
C LYS A 95 7.96 29.38 10.74
N GLU A 96 7.15 28.70 9.92
CA GLU A 96 6.61 29.20 8.65
C GLU A 96 5.08 29.02 8.62
N ASP A 97 4.28 30.10 8.74
CA ASP A 97 2.82 30.10 8.51
C ASP A 97 2.04 28.87 9.04
N GLY A 98 2.25 28.52 10.32
CA GLY A 98 1.58 27.38 10.97
C GLY A 98 2.28 26.02 10.78
N ASN A 99 3.41 26.00 10.09
CA ASN A 99 4.33 24.88 9.91
C ASN A 99 5.69 25.17 10.56
N TYR A 100 6.55 24.15 10.56
CA TYR A 100 7.96 24.27 10.90
C TYR A 100 8.81 23.77 9.73
N LEU A 101 9.80 24.55 9.32
CA LEU A 101 10.88 24.12 8.46
C LEU A 101 12.05 23.68 9.34
N ILE A 102 12.48 22.44 9.17
CA ILE A 102 13.59 21.83 9.89
C ILE A 102 14.68 21.59 8.88
N THR A 103 15.86 22.18 9.05
CA THR A 103 17.03 21.85 8.23
C THR A 103 18.10 21.20 9.08
N PHE A 104 18.78 20.18 8.54
CA PHE A 104 19.69 19.32 9.29
C PHE A 104 20.58 18.53 8.34
N THR A 105 21.65 17.95 8.87
CA THR A 105 22.54 17.05 8.12
C THR A 105 22.25 15.60 8.48
N LYS A 106 21.83 14.81 7.50
CA LYS A 106 21.76 13.34 7.60
C LYS A 106 23.15 12.77 7.33
N GLN A 107 23.61 11.86 8.17
CA GLN A 107 24.78 11.03 7.90
C GLN A 107 24.28 9.66 7.46
N ILE A 108 24.61 9.25 6.24
CA ILE A 108 24.23 7.95 5.68
C ILE A 108 25.48 7.11 5.52
N THR A 109 25.47 5.91 6.08
CA THR A 109 26.56 4.94 5.97
C THR A 109 26.07 3.69 5.25
N TYR A 110 26.71 3.30 4.15
CA TYR A 110 26.49 2.04 3.43
C TYR A 110 27.76 1.65 2.67
N ASN A 111 28.01 0.35 2.49
CA ASN A 111 29.23 -0.17 1.87
C ASN A 111 30.52 0.41 2.46
N GLU A 112 30.57 0.57 3.79
CA GLU A 112 31.69 1.16 4.55
C GLU A 112 32.00 2.64 4.24
N VAL A 113 31.21 3.29 3.38
CA VAL A 113 31.30 4.72 3.07
C VAL A 113 30.28 5.49 3.91
N THR A 114 30.67 6.63 4.46
CA THR A 114 29.77 7.56 5.14
C THR A 114 29.72 8.88 4.40
N GLU A 115 28.52 9.35 4.09
CA GLU A 115 28.29 10.60 3.39
C GLU A 115 27.29 11.50 4.14
N ALA A 116 27.53 12.81 4.07
CA ALA A 116 26.71 13.83 4.69
C ALA A 116 25.75 14.47 3.68
N TYR A 117 24.47 14.50 4.02
CA TYR A 117 23.39 15.04 3.20
C TYR A 117 22.62 16.13 3.95
N PRO A 118 23.02 17.40 3.80
CA PRO A 118 22.21 18.57 4.13
C PRO A 118 20.79 18.47 3.56
N SER A 119 19.82 18.31 4.45
CA SER A 119 18.43 17.94 4.19
C SER A 119 17.45 18.88 4.89
N PHE A 120 16.19 18.77 4.53
CA PHE A 120 15.12 19.45 5.24
C PHE A 120 13.85 18.59 5.36
N LEU A 121 13.06 18.89 6.39
CA LEU A 121 11.67 18.49 6.54
C LEU A 121 10.84 19.75 6.75
N SER A 122 9.68 19.84 6.12
CA SER A 122 8.64 20.80 6.50
C SER A 122 7.52 20.02 7.16
N VAL A 123 7.15 20.39 8.38
CA VAL A 123 6.17 19.66 9.19
C VAL A 123 5.02 20.55 9.63
N ILE A 124 3.83 19.98 9.71
CA ILE A 124 2.60 20.61 10.20
C ILE A 124 2.11 19.89 11.45
N TYR A 125 1.53 20.64 12.38
CA TYR A 125 0.83 20.07 13.52
C TYR A 125 -0.66 19.95 13.21
N LYS A 126 -1.17 18.72 13.06
CA LYS A 126 -2.57 18.45 12.69
C LYS A 126 -3.11 17.26 13.48
N ASN A 127 -4.34 17.38 13.96
CA ASN A 127 -5.04 16.31 14.71
C ASN A 127 -4.24 15.74 15.90
N GLY A 128 -3.47 16.59 16.60
CA GLY A 128 -2.71 16.19 17.77
C GLY A 128 -1.26 15.73 17.49
N GLU A 129 -0.88 15.56 16.23
CA GLU A 129 0.41 14.97 15.83
C GLU A 129 1.14 15.81 14.77
N PHE A 130 2.47 15.67 14.72
CA PHE A 130 3.25 16.23 13.62
C PHE A 130 3.18 15.32 12.39
N ARG A 131 3.13 15.95 11.21
CA ARG A 131 3.15 15.28 9.92
C ARG A 131 4.06 16.03 8.95
N ILE A 132 4.77 15.29 8.12
CA ILE A 132 5.67 15.83 7.10
C ILE A 132 4.86 16.24 5.87
N LEU A 133 5.02 17.50 5.47
CA LEU A 133 4.52 18.11 4.24
C LEU A 133 5.56 18.09 3.12
N ARG A 134 6.84 18.22 3.47
CA ARG A 134 7.94 18.23 2.50
C ARG A 134 9.15 17.48 3.07
N GLU A 135 9.80 16.66 2.25
CA GLU A 135 11.12 16.09 2.55
C GLU A 135 12.03 16.29 1.35
N GLY A 136 13.28 16.69 1.58
CA GLY A 136 14.26 16.79 0.51
C GLY A 136 15.67 17.06 0.97
N VAL A 137 16.55 17.30 -0.01
CA VAL A 137 17.91 17.80 0.19
C VAL A 137 17.96 19.29 -0.14
N THR A 138 18.85 20.02 0.54
CA THR A 138 19.11 21.42 0.22
C THR A 138 19.80 21.55 -1.14
N ALA A 139 19.68 22.73 -1.77
CA ALA A 139 20.20 22.98 -3.12
C ALA A 139 21.71 22.72 -3.28
N ALA A 140 22.47 22.70 -2.18
CA ALA A 140 23.91 22.40 -2.18
C ALA A 140 24.24 20.92 -2.51
N ASN A 141 23.25 20.00 -2.52
CA ASN A 141 23.47 18.55 -2.72
C ASN A 141 22.59 17.90 -3.80
N THR A 142 21.93 18.68 -4.65
CA THR A 142 21.11 18.15 -5.75
C THR A 142 21.89 17.21 -6.70
N SER A 143 23.22 17.35 -6.80
CA SER A 143 24.07 16.48 -7.62
C SER A 143 24.54 15.18 -6.94
N LYS A 144 24.54 15.09 -5.60
CA LYS A 144 24.94 13.87 -4.85
C LYS A 144 23.78 12.92 -4.57
N ASN A 145 22.55 13.39 -4.76
CA ASN A 145 21.34 12.72 -4.30
C ASN A 145 20.77 11.66 -5.28
N THR A 146 21.47 11.33 -6.37
CA THR A 146 20.90 10.49 -7.44
C THR A 146 20.70 9.03 -7.06
N ASP A 147 21.47 8.52 -6.08
CA ASP A 147 21.45 7.09 -5.73
C ASP A 147 20.53 6.75 -4.55
N LEU A 148 20.26 7.73 -3.68
CA LEU A 148 19.46 7.60 -2.46
C LEU A 148 18.05 8.21 -2.58
N ALA A 149 17.83 9.17 -3.49
CA ALA A 149 16.49 9.60 -3.84
C ALA A 149 15.85 8.63 -4.84
N PRO A 150 14.53 8.45 -4.82
CA PRO A 150 13.86 7.69 -5.86
C PRO A 150 14.15 8.29 -7.23
N THR A 151 14.75 7.50 -8.11
CA THR A 151 14.63 7.82 -9.53
C THR A 151 13.22 7.48 -9.99
N LYS A 152 12.68 8.25 -10.92
CA LYS A 152 11.37 7.98 -11.55
C LYS A 152 11.26 6.52 -12.06
N ALA A 153 12.36 5.96 -12.56
CA ALA A 153 12.45 4.57 -13.02
C ALA A 153 12.37 3.53 -11.89
N ILE A 154 12.96 3.80 -10.71
CA ILE A 154 12.86 2.92 -9.53
C ILE A 154 11.43 2.93 -8.98
N LEU A 155 10.76 4.08 -8.94
CA LEU A 155 9.36 4.16 -8.53
C LEU A 155 8.46 3.36 -9.48
N GLU A 156 8.62 3.55 -10.79
CA GLU A 156 7.90 2.77 -11.81
C GLU A 156 8.16 1.25 -11.68
N ALA A 157 9.40 0.84 -11.35
CA ALA A 157 9.74 -0.55 -11.10
C ALA A 157 9.13 -1.11 -9.80
N ILE A 158 9.11 -0.34 -8.72
CA ILE A 158 8.51 -0.71 -7.43
C ILE A 158 6.98 -0.83 -7.56
N TYR A 159 6.31 0.09 -8.26
CA TYR A 159 4.88 -0.02 -8.55
C TYR A 159 4.54 -1.24 -9.40
N LYS A 160 5.43 -1.59 -10.32
CA LYS A 160 5.29 -2.80 -11.14
C LYS A 160 5.56 -4.08 -10.34
N ALA A 161 6.43 -4.04 -9.33
CA ALA A 161 6.85 -5.19 -8.54
C ALA A 161 5.93 -5.49 -7.34
N ASN A 162 5.26 -4.49 -6.77
CA ASN A 162 4.39 -4.65 -5.59
C ASN A 162 3.07 -3.88 -5.76
N PRO A 163 2.17 -4.31 -6.68
CA PRO A 163 0.87 -3.67 -6.83
C PRO A 163 0.06 -3.87 -5.54
N ARG A 164 -0.10 -2.79 -4.78
CA ARG A 164 -1.04 -2.72 -3.66
C ARG A 164 -2.45 -2.56 -4.23
N LEU A 165 -3.34 -3.43 -3.82
CA LEU A 165 -4.77 -3.31 -4.10
C LEU A 165 -5.45 -2.71 -2.89
N TYR A 166 -6.06 -1.54 -3.03
CA TYR A 166 -6.78 -0.89 -1.93
C TYR A 166 -8.26 -1.30 -1.91
N GLY A 167 -8.84 -1.37 -0.70
CA GLY A 167 -10.24 -1.72 -0.45
C GLY A 167 -10.61 -1.63 1.03
N ASP A 168 -11.91 -1.65 1.32
CA ASP A 168 -12.48 -1.80 2.66
C ASP A 168 -12.74 -3.28 2.92
N PHE A 169 -11.67 -4.06 3.03
CA PHE A 169 -11.70 -5.52 3.14
C PHE A 169 -12.19 -6.04 4.50
N ASN A 170 -12.15 -5.22 5.56
CA ASN A 170 -12.67 -5.53 6.89
C ASN A 170 -14.07 -4.95 7.16
N GLY A 171 -14.60 -4.08 6.29
CA GLY A 171 -15.94 -3.49 6.38
C GLY A 171 -16.08 -2.40 7.45
N ASP A 172 -14.99 -1.79 7.89
CA ASP A 172 -15.01 -0.73 8.91
C ASP A 172 -15.23 0.69 8.35
N GLY A 173 -15.28 0.83 7.02
CA GLY A 173 -15.42 2.10 6.32
C GLY A 173 -14.11 2.82 6.01
N SER A 174 -12.97 2.23 6.39
CA SER A 174 -11.61 2.73 6.10
C SER A 174 -10.96 1.88 5.02
N ALA A 175 -10.04 2.49 4.26
CA ALA A 175 -9.31 1.75 3.22
C ALA A 175 -8.02 1.15 3.77
N GLU A 176 -7.84 -0.15 3.59
CA GLU A 176 -6.58 -0.89 3.73
C GLU A 176 -6.05 -1.33 2.36
N TYR A 177 -4.97 -2.11 2.35
CA TYR A 177 -4.46 -2.71 1.13
C TYR A 177 -4.15 -4.20 1.25
N ALA A 178 -4.21 -4.88 0.12
CA ALA A 178 -3.73 -6.23 -0.09
C ALA A 178 -2.51 -6.24 -1.03
N ILE A 179 -1.60 -7.17 -0.78
CA ILE A 179 -0.48 -7.50 -1.66
C ILE A 179 -0.49 -9.00 -1.97
N VAL A 180 0.09 -9.38 -3.10
CA VAL A 180 0.33 -10.79 -3.45
C VAL A 180 1.82 -11.09 -3.42
N LYS A 181 2.20 -12.09 -2.61
CA LYS A 181 3.54 -12.67 -2.63
C LYS A 181 3.54 -13.89 -3.55
N SER A 182 4.11 -13.73 -4.74
CA SER A 182 4.29 -14.82 -5.70
C SER A 182 5.42 -15.78 -5.30
N PRO A 183 5.37 -17.05 -5.70
CA PRO A 183 6.43 -18.01 -5.43
C PRO A 183 7.69 -17.70 -6.24
N ILE A 184 8.83 -18.20 -5.76
CA ILE A 184 10.13 -18.05 -6.45
C ILE A 184 10.21 -19.10 -7.57
N LEU A 185 10.41 -18.65 -8.81
CA LEU A 185 10.59 -19.52 -9.99
C LEU A 185 12.05 -20.02 -10.08
N VAL A 186 12.25 -21.30 -10.42
CA VAL A 186 13.59 -21.91 -10.52
C VAL A 186 14.07 -22.02 -11.96
N THR A 187 13.21 -22.32 -12.95
CA THR A 187 13.42 -22.11 -14.40
C THR A 187 12.28 -22.75 -15.20
N ALA A 188 11.92 -22.15 -16.34
CA ALA A 188 11.19 -22.78 -17.43
C ALA A 188 12.24 -23.33 -18.42
N SER A 189 12.35 -24.66 -18.55
CA SER A 189 13.30 -25.26 -19.49
C SER A 189 12.81 -25.03 -20.92
N THR A 190 13.45 -24.13 -21.67
CA THR A 190 13.19 -24.01 -23.11
C THR A 190 13.70 -25.26 -23.82
N THR A 191 12.78 -26.07 -24.35
CA THR A 191 13.16 -27.08 -25.34
C THR A 191 13.37 -26.41 -26.71
N PRO A 192 14.20 -26.96 -27.62
CA PRO A 192 14.48 -26.38 -28.94
C PRO A 192 13.27 -26.22 -29.88
N LYS A 193 12.05 -26.55 -29.42
CA LYS A 193 10.81 -26.56 -30.20
C LYS A 193 9.77 -25.51 -29.76
N GLY A 194 10.16 -24.49 -28.98
CA GLY A 194 9.26 -23.37 -28.66
C GLY A 194 8.08 -23.72 -27.74
N ASN A 195 8.10 -24.90 -27.09
CA ASN A 195 7.16 -25.22 -26.03
C ASN A 195 7.68 -24.64 -24.72
N VAL A 196 6.82 -23.87 -24.03
CA VAL A 196 7.07 -23.37 -22.68
C VAL A 196 7.32 -24.58 -21.78
N GLY A 197 8.51 -24.65 -21.19
CA GLY A 197 8.87 -25.72 -20.27
C GLY A 197 7.96 -25.74 -19.05
N GLU A 198 7.85 -26.89 -18.41
CA GLU A 198 7.15 -27.04 -17.13
C GLU A 198 7.64 -25.98 -16.13
N VAL A 199 6.72 -25.19 -15.58
CA VAL A 199 7.04 -24.13 -14.61
C VAL A 199 7.36 -24.78 -13.27
N LYS A 200 8.59 -24.59 -12.80
CA LYS A 200 9.04 -25.10 -11.50
C LYS A 200 9.29 -23.96 -10.52
N CYS A 201 8.71 -24.09 -9.33
CA CYS A 201 8.88 -23.16 -8.22
C CYS A 201 9.77 -23.80 -7.12
N LYS A 202 10.58 -22.97 -6.44
CA LYS A 202 11.61 -23.43 -5.49
C LYS A 202 11.03 -24.20 -4.31
N ASP A 203 9.93 -23.71 -3.77
CA ASP A 203 9.28 -24.22 -2.56
C ASP A 203 7.79 -24.52 -2.80
N GLY A 204 7.44 -24.93 -4.03
CA GLY A 204 6.06 -25.08 -4.49
C GLY A 204 5.48 -23.79 -5.09
N CYS A 205 4.52 -23.93 -6.01
CA CYS A 205 3.92 -22.80 -6.71
C CYS A 205 2.72 -22.25 -5.92
N THR A 206 2.98 -21.68 -4.75
CA THR A 206 1.94 -21.09 -3.90
C THR A 206 2.08 -19.57 -3.86
N SER A 207 1.03 -18.86 -4.24
CA SER A 207 0.90 -17.42 -4.01
C SER A 207 0.17 -17.15 -2.70
N ILE A 208 0.56 -16.08 -2.00
CA ILE A 208 -0.05 -15.68 -0.73
C ILE A 208 -0.56 -14.25 -0.84
N ILE A 209 -1.86 -14.05 -0.63
CA ILE A 209 -2.45 -12.72 -0.45
C ILE A 209 -2.27 -12.33 1.02
N LYS A 210 -1.73 -11.15 1.26
CA LYS A 210 -1.60 -10.55 2.59
C LYS A 210 -2.29 -9.21 2.63
N PHE A 211 -2.95 -8.92 3.74
CA PHE A 211 -3.61 -7.65 4.00
C PHE A 211 -2.78 -6.80 4.95
N SER A 212 -2.96 -5.48 4.90
CA SER A 212 -2.31 -4.56 5.84
C SER A 212 -2.99 -4.53 7.20
N ASP A 213 -4.27 -4.90 7.29
CA ASP A 213 -4.92 -5.19 8.55
C ASP A 213 -4.51 -6.60 9.02
N PRO A 214 -3.78 -6.72 10.15
CA PRO A 214 -3.32 -8.02 10.66
C PRO A 214 -4.45 -8.90 11.19
N ALA A 215 -5.66 -8.37 11.41
CA ALA A 215 -6.82 -9.15 11.80
C ALA A 215 -7.38 -9.99 10.63
N ILE A 216 -7.13 -9.58 9.39
CA ILE A 216 -7.56 -10.31 8.20
C ILE A 216 -6.56 -11.45 7.90
N PRO A 217 -7.00 -12.72 7.85
CA PRO A 217 -6.13 -13.85 7.59
C PRO A 217 -5.55 -13.80 6.17
N SER A 218 -4.31 -14.25 6.02
CA SER A 218 -3.69 -14.40 4.70
C SER A 218 -4.34 -15.54 3.92
N ILE A 219 -4.50 -15.37 2.60
CA ILE A 219 -5.10 -16.37 1.72
C ILE A 219 -3.99 -17.04 0.91
N SER A 220 -3.91 -18.37 0.96
CA SER A 220 -2.91 -19.15 0.22
C SER A 220 -3.55 -19.85 -0.98
N ILE A 221 -2.96 -19.67 -2.15
CA ILE A 221 -3.46 -20.22 -3.41
C ILE A 221 -2.36 -21.09 -4.02
N SER A 222 -2.62 -22.40 -4.05
CA SER A 222 -1.73 -23.39 -4.68
C SER A 222 -1.80 -23.34 -6.20
N ASP A 223 -0.73 -23.80 -6.84
CA ASP A 223 -0.57 -23.80 -8.31
C ASP A 223 -0.82 -22.42 -8.96
N ALA A 224 -0.34 -21.38 -8.28
CA ALA A 224 -0.43 -19.99 -8.70
C ALA A 224 0.94 -19.34 -8.63
N TYR A 225 1.58 -19.17 -9.78
CA TYR A 225 2.92 -18.59 -9.91
C TYR A 225 2.95 -17.24 -10.62
N LYS A 226 1.84 -16.85 -11.25
CA LYS A 226 1.66 -15.54 -11.88
C LYS A 226 0.22 -15.09 -11.61
N SER A 227 0.07 -13.86 -11.13
CA SER A 227 -1.23 -13.39 -10.68
C SER A 227 -1.37 -11.88 -10.69
N ASN A 228 -2.63 -11.44 -10.62
CA ASN A 228 -3.04 -10.06 -10.37
C ASN A 228 -4.17 -10.06 -9.34
N LEU A 229 -4.19 -9.03 -8.48
CA LEU A 229 -5.29 -8.78 -7.55
C LEU A 229 -6.28 -7.79 -8.15
N VAL A 230 -7.54 -7.92 -7.78
CA VAL A 230 -8.59 -6.94 -8.11
C VAL A 230 -9.57 -6.79 -6.95
N ASN A 231 -9.99 -5.56 -6.66
CA ASN A 231 -11.04 -5.28 -5.69
C ASN A 231 -12.37 -5.40 -6.44
N LEU A 232 -13.26 -6.27 -5.94
CA LEU A 232 -14.55 -6.55 -6.56
C LEU A 232 -15.68 -5.73 -5.93
N GLY A 233 -15.35 -4.90 -4.94
CA GLY A 233 -16.28 -4.21 -4.05
C GLY A 233 -17.02 -5.20 -3.15
N ASP A 234 -17.88 -4.68 -2.29
CA ASP A 234 -18.90 -5.49 -1.63
C ASP A 234 -19.81 -6.15 -2.70
N LEU A 235 -19.76 -7.48 -2.81
CA LEU A 235 -20.59 -8.36 -3.63
C LEU A 235 -21.69 -9.05 -2.82
N ASN A 236 -21.45 -9.36 -1.55
CA ASN A 236 -22.33 -10.19 -0.71
C ASN A 236 -23.20 -9.36 0.29
N ASN A 237 -23.13 -8.04 0.27
CA ASN A 237 -23.77 -7.10 1.20
C ASN A 237 -23.41 -7.29 2.68
N ASP A 238 -22.18 -7.70 3.01
CA ASP A 238 -21.68 -7.81 4.39
C ASP A 238 -20.86 -6.60 4.84
N THR A 239 -20.85 -5.52 4.06
CA THR A 239 -20.08 -4.27 4.24
C THR A 239 -18.60 -4.36 3.90
N SER A 240 -18.04 -5.56 3.73
CA SER A 240 -16.64 -5.74 3.34
C SER A 240 -16.50 -5.92 1.83
N ASP A 241 -15.38 -5.48 1.29
CA ASP A 241 -15.02 -5.69 -0.11
C ASP A 241 -14.55 -7.13 -0.35
N GLU A 242 -15.01 -7.74 -1.45
CA GLU A 242 -14.45 -8.99 -1.96
C GLU A 242 -13.14 -8.76 -2.72
N ILE A 243 -12.22 -9.70 -2.55
CA ILE A 243 -10.96 -9.71 -3.28
C ILE A 243 -10.95 -10.78 -4.36
N GLY A 244 -10.66 -10.34 -5.59
CA GLY A 244 -10.41 -11.18 -6.73
C GLY A 244 -8.93 -11.49 -6.90
N PHE A 245 -8.61 -12.76 -7.16
CA PHE A 245 -7.27 -13.21 -7.52
C PHE A 245 -7.30 -13.87 -8.89
N TRP A 246 -6.61 -13.26 -9.86
CA TRP A 246 -6.40 -13.87 -11.17
C TRP A 246 -5.20 -14.82 -11.11
N ASN A 247 -5.41 -16.10 -11.38
CA ASN A 247 -4.34 -17.05 -11.65
C ASN A 247 -4.09 -17.11 -13.17
N LEU A 248 -2.92 -16.65 -13.60
CA LEU A 248 -2.58 -16.45 -15.01
C LEU A 248 -1.74 -17.62 -15.52
N LYS A 249 -2.28 -18.42 -16.43
CA LYS A 249 -1.60 -19.53 -17.09
C LYS A 249 -1.60 -19.35 -18.60
N ASP A 250 -0.75 -20.12 -19.29
CA ASP A 250 -0.67 -20.05 -20.74
C ASP A 250 -1.99 -20.52 -21.40
N GLY A 251 -2.75 -19.56 -21.91
CA GLY A 251 -3.99 -19.78 -22.63
C GLY A 251 -5.26 -19.85 -21.77
N THR A 252 -5.14 -19.81 -20.44
CA THR A 252 -6.29 -19.72 -19.53
C THR A 252 -5.99 -18.81 -18.35
N GLU A 253 -7.01 -18.05 -17.91
CA GLU A 253 -6.97 -17.25 -16.70
C GLU A 253 -8.13 -17.67 -15.80
N SER A 254 -7.87 -17.89 -14.52
CA SER A 254 -8.91 -18.25 -13.55
C SER A 254 -9.05 -17.16 -12.48
N LEU A 255 -10.25 -16.60 -12.33
CA LEU A 255 -10.59 -15.66 -11.25
C LEU A 255 -11.12 -16.42 -10.04
N TYR A 256 -10.42 -16.30 -8.92
CA TYR A 256 -10.86 -16.72 -7.60
C TYR A 256 -11.50 -15.52 -6.91
N VAL A 257 -12.65 -15.73 -6.27
CA VAL A 257 -13.40 -14.67 -5.57
C VAL A 257 -13.46 -15.05 -4.10
N TYR A 258 -12.79 -14.27 -3.25
CA TYR A 258 -12.73 -14.53 -1.82
C TYR A 258 -13.47 -13.44 -1.04
N ASN A 259 -14.15 -13.87 0.02
CA ASN A 259 -14.46 -12.98 1.13
C ASN A 259 -13.13 -12.68 1.84
N ALA A 260 -12.75 -11.40 1.91
CA ALA A 260 -11.45 -11.01 2.43
C ALA A 260 -11.36 -11.31 3.94
N VAL A 261 -12.40 -10.96 4.71
CA VAL A 261 -12.47 -11.11 6.18
C VAL A 261 -12.16 -12.52 6.65
N ASN A 262 -12.72 -13.54 5.99
CA ASN A 262 -12.59 -14.94 6.44
C ASN A 262 -11.78 -15.81 5.48
N GLY A 263 -11.34 -15.29 4.34
CA GLY A 263 -10.58 -16.01 3.33
C GLY A 263 -11.35 -17.12 2.61
N LYS A 264 -12.68 -17.22 2.80
CA LYS A 264 -13.51 -18.25 2.17
C LYS A 264 -13.71 -17.92 0.70
N LEU A 265 -13.55 -18.93 -0.15
CA LEU A 265 -13.90 -18.85 -1.56
C LEU A 265 -15.43 -18.79 -1.71
N LEU A 266 -15.93 -17.75 -2.37
CA LEU A 266 -17.37 -17.48 -2.52
C LEU A 266 -17.98 -18.17 -3.75
N ALA A 267 -17.15 -18.54 -4.72
CA ALA A 267 -17.56 -19.21 -5.94
C ALA A 267 -16.45 -20.13 -6.44
N SER A 268 -16.81 -21.19 -7.17
CA SER A 268 -15.80 -21.97 -7.90
C SER A 268 -15.00 -21.07 -8.85
N PRO A 269 -13.69 -21.32 -9.06
CA PRO A 269 -12.85 -20.45 -9.86
C PRO A 269 -13.39 -20.27 -11.29
N ILE A 270 -13.54 -19.02 -11.70
CA ILE A 270 -14.15 -18.62 -12.98
C ILE A 270 -13.07 -18.67 -14.04
N THR A 271 -13.11 -19.68 -14.92
CA THR A 271 -12.04 -19.90 -15.91
C THR A 271 -12.38 -19.24 -17.25
N ILE A 272 -11.43 -18.50 -17.81
CA ILE A 272 -11.50 -17.86 -19.12
C ILE A 272 -10.43 -18.44 -20.04
N ASN A 273 -10.83 -18.96 -21.19
CA ASN A 273 -9.91 -19.33 -22.25
C ASN A 273 -9.52 -18.08 -23.06
N ILE A 274 -8.39 -17.48 -22.72
CA ILE A 274 -7.91 -16.24 -23.34
C ILE A 274 -7.40 -16.42 -24.77
N LYS A 275 -7.20 -17.66 -25.25
CA LYS A 275 -6.90 -17.91 -26.68
C LYS A 275 -8.14 -17.71 -27.55
N VAL A 276 -9.32 -18.08 -27.03
CA VAL A 276 -10.60 -18.01 -27.74
C VAL A 276 -11.32 -16.68 -27.44
N HIS A 277 -11.44 -16.31 -26.17
CA HIS A 277 -12.19 -15.13 -25.72
C HIS A 277 -11.25 -14.00 -25.31
N LYS A 278 -10.57 -13.42 -26.31
CA LYS A 278 -9.63 -12.31 -26.11
C LYS A 278 -10.35 -11.05 -25.63
N ASN A 279 -9.68 -10.26 -24.78
CA ASN A 279 -10.10 -8.92 -24.35
C ASN A 279 -11.40 -8.83 -23.52
N LEU A 280 -11.78 -9.89 -22.81
CA LEU A 280 -12.88 -9.80 -21.84
C LEU A 280 -12.52 -8.81 -20.73
N LYS A 281 -13.43 -7.89 -20.42
CA LYS A 281 -13.28 -6.99 -19.28
C LYS A 281 -13.79 -7.69 -18.03
N LEU A 282 -13.29 -7.28 -16.86
CA LEU A 282 -13.73 -7.84 -15.57
C LEU A 282 -15.27 -7.81 -15.42
N ILE A 283 -15.91 -6.71 -15.80
CA ILE A 283 -17.37 -6.53 -15.71
C ILE A 283 -18.17 -7.53 -16.58
N ASP A 284 -17.54 -8.12 -17.59
CA ASP A 284 -18.13 -9.15 -18.44
C ASP A 284 -18.01 -10.54 -17.79
N VAL A 285 -16.99 -10.73 -16.94
CA VAL A 285 -16.70 -11.97 -16.20
C VAL A 285 -17.51 -12.06 -14.90
N ILE A 286 -17.59 -10.97 -14.14
CA ILE A 286 -18.30 -10.92 -12.86
C ILE A 286 -19.05 -9.60 -12.70
N LYS A 287 -20.31 -9.69 -12.26
CA LYS A 287 -21.17 -8.52 -12.03
C LYS A 287 -22.14 -8.77 -10.89
N LYS A 288 -22.22 -7.85 -9.92
CA LYS A 288 -23.30 -7.82 -8.92
C LYS A 288 -24.64 -7.56 -9.62
N VAL A 289 -25.62 -8.43 -9.39
CA VAL A 289 -26.95 -8.37 -10.01
C VAL A 289 -28.09 -8.32 -8.98
N GLY A 290 -27.76 -8.32 -7.70
CA GLY A 290 -28.69 -8.11 -6.60
C GLY A 290 -28.04 -8.36 -5.24
N PRO A 291 -28.80 -8.22 -4.14
CA PRO A 291 -28.32 -8.57 -2.80
C PRO A 291 -27.83 -10.01 -2.78
N LYS A 292 -26.57 -10.23 -2.36
CA LYS A 292 -25.93 -11.54 -2.34
C LYS A 292 -25.96 -12.28 -3.68
N LYS A 293 -26.10 -11.58 -4.81
CA LYS A 293 -26.26 -12.22 -6.12
C LYS A 293 -25.27 -11.65 -7.11
N ILE A 294 -24.50 -12.55 -7.72
CA ILE A 294 -23.58 -12.21 -8.80
C ILE A 294 -23.89 -13.02 -10.05
N ARG A 295 -23.71 -12.39 -11.21
CA ARG A 295 -23.63 -13.07 -12.49
C ARG A 295 -22.16 -13.35 -12.78
N ILE A 296 -21.86 -14.61 -13.05
CA ILE A 296 -20.55 -15.10 -13.48
C ILE A 296 -20.66 -15.46 -14.95
N THR A 297 -19.63 -15.15 -15.73
CA THR A 297 -19.43 -15.62 -17.10
C THR A 297 -18.11 -16.38 -17.18
N GLU A 298 -18.15 -17.64 -17.59
CA GLU A 298 -16.98 -18.53 -17.69
C GLU A 298 -16.89 -19.20 -19.05
N SER A 299 -15.68 -19.60 -19.43
CA SER A 299 -15.44 -20.42 -20.62
C SER A 299 -15.69 -21.89 -20.30
N VAL A 300 -16.57 -22.52 -21.08
CA VAL A 300 -16.89 -23.94 -20.96
C VAL A 300 -16.55 -24.63 -22.27
N LEU A 301 -15.81 -25.73 -22.20
CA LEU A 301 -15.58 -26.61 -23.34
C LEU A 301 -16.83 -27.47 -23.55
N GLU A 302 -17.47 -27.35 -24.70
CA GLU A 302 -18.62 -28.17 -25.05
C GLU A 302 -18.23 -29.50 -25.72
N GLU A 303 -19.18 -30.42 -25.83
CA GLU A 303 -18.98 -31.75 -26.43
C GLU A 303 -18.52 -31.68 -27.90
N ASP A 304 -18.83 -30.58 -28.58
CA ASP A 304 -18.40 -30.29 -29.96
C ASP A 304 -16.92 -29.84 -30.06
N GLY A 305 -16.22 -29.76 -28.93
CA GLY A 305 -14.83 -29.33 -28.84
C GLY A 305 -14.63 -27.81 -28.87
N ASN A 306 -15.70 -27.01 -28.91
CA ASN A 306 -15.62 -25.55 -28.94
C ASN A 306 -15.73 -24.96 -27.54
N TRP A 307 -14.95 -23.90 -27.29
CA TRP A 307 -15.09 -23.08 -26.09
C TRP A 307 -16.19 -22.03 -26.29
N LYS A 308 -17.14 -21.98 -25.35
CA LYS A 308 -18.21 -20.97 -25.33
C LYS A 308 -18.26 -20.28 -23.98
N LEU A 309 -18.66 -19.00 -23.98
CA LEU A 309 -18.97 -18.29 -22.76
C LEU A 309 -20.36 -18.71 -22.27
N LYS A 310 -20.45 -19.15 -21.03
CA LYS A 310 -21.72 -19.41 -20.33
C LYS A 310 -21.83 -18.50 -19.14
N SER A 311 -23.00 -17.88 -18.98
CA SER A 311 -23.30 -17.07 -17.81
C SER A 311 -24.27 -17.79 -16.89
N ARG A 312 -24.04 -17.67 -15.59
CA ARG A 312 -24.97 -18.13 -14.55
C ARG A 312 -25.03 -17.12 -13.42
N VAL A 313 -26.17 -17.09 -12.74
CA VAL A 313 -26.34 -16.31 -11.51
C VAL A 313 -26.17 -17.26 -10.33
N ILE A 314 -25.37 -16.85 -9.35
CA ILE A 314 -25.20 -17.57 -8.10
C ILE A 314 -25.57 -16.68 -6.92
N LEU A 315 -26.02 -17.31 -5.84
CA LEU A 315 -26.17 -16.68 -4.54
C LEU A 315 -24.85 -16.82 -3.79
N LEU A 316 -24.39 -15.75 -3.18
CA LEU A 316 -23.24 -15.73 -2.28
C LEU A 316 -23.74 -15.93 -0.85
N ASP A 317 -22.94 -16.64 -0.06
CA ASP A 317 -23.19 -16.83 1.38
C ASP A 317 -23.03 -15.50 2.13
#